data_AF-A0A060CGQ0-F1
#
_entry.id   AF-A0A060CGQ0-F1
#
_cell.length_a   1.000
_cell.length_b   1.000
_cell.length_c   1.000
_cell.angle_alpha   90.00
_cell.angle_beta   90.00
_cell.angle_gamma   90.00
#
_symmetry.space_group_name_H-M   'P 1'
#
loop_
_entity.id
_entity.type
_entity.pdbx_description
1 polymer ?
#
loop_
_entity_poly.entity_id
_entity_poly.type
_entity_poly.pdbx_seq_one_letter_code
_entity_poly.pdbx_strand_id
1 'polypeptide(L)'
;MQSSESVYGKQNQFDTPEQSIEQGVSYLAELIEKAEQMNCDLWTAVQAYNFGTDYIDYVAERGGVNTLELAETYSREVLSPLLGNDTEQTYTLLGHPIGLYNGGHLYH
;
A
#
# COMPACT_ATOMS: atom_id res chain seq x y z
N MET A 1 9.41 -9.28 -6.63
CA MET A 1 8.92 -8.17 -5.77
C MET A 1 7.43 -8.29 -5.37
N GLN A 2 6.84 -9.50 -5.26
CA GLN A 2 5.36 -9.66 -5.12
C GLN A 2 4.52 -8.73 -6.02
N SER A 3 5.05 -8.40 -7.20
CA SER A 3 4.52 -7.39 -8.12
C SER A 3 3.38 -7.93 -9.00
N SER A 4 2.94 -9.18 -8.81
CA SER A 4 1.96 -9.79 -9.71
C SER A 4 0.59 -9.13 -9.56
N GLU A 5 0.30 -8.60 -8.38
CA GLU A 5 -0.94 -7.91 -8.08
C GLU A 5 -1.05 -6.57 -8.81
N SER A 6 0.06 -5.87 -9.12
CA SER A 6 0.02 -4.60 -9.86
C SER A 6 -0.30 -4.73 -11.34
N VAL A 7 -0.07 -5.90 -11.95
CA VAL A 7 -0.36 -6.15 -13.38
C VAL A 7 -1.58 -7.05 -13.56
N TYR A 8 -1.68 -8.10 -12.75
CA TYR A 8 -2.63 -9.19 -12.97
C TYR A 8 -3.78 -9.22 -11.94
N GLY A 9 -3.73 -8.38 -10.91
CA GLY A 9 -4.68 -8.40 -9.79
C GLY A 9 -4.70 -9.74 -9.03
N LYS A 10 -3.67 -10.59 -9.21
CA LYS A 10 -3.53 -11.92 -8.62
C LYS A 10 -2.09 -12.21 -8.27
N GLN A 11 -1.89 -12.98 -7.21
CA GLN A 11 -0.56 -13.38 -6.74
C GLN A 11 0.13 -14.42 -7.65
N ASN A 12 1.46 -14.44 -7.62
CA ASN A 12 2.33 -15.48 -8.20
C ASN A 12 2.11 -15.74 -9.70
N GLN A 13 2.02 -14.68 -10.51
CA GLN A 13 1.79 -14.78 -11.96
C GLN A 13 3.07 -14.55 -12.79
N PHE A 14 4.23 -14.32 -12.18
CA PHE A 14 5.48 -14.26 -12.92
C PHE A 14 6.15 -15.62 -12.99
N ASP A 15 6.56 -16.01 -14.19
CA ASP A 15 7.22 -17.29 -14.44
C ASP A 15 8.70 -17.27 -14.04
N THR A 16 9.31 -16.07 -13.95
CA THR A 16 10.70 -15.92 -13.51
C THR A 16 10.93 -14.75 -12.52
N PRO A 17 11.96 -14.85 -11.67
CA PRO A 17 12.36 -13.75 -10.77
C PRO A 17 12.69 -12.45 -11.51
N GLU A 18 13.30 -12.53 -12.68
CA GLU A 18 13.72 -11.36 -13.49
C GLU A 18 12.51 -10.55 -13.95
N GLN A 19 11.46 -11.21 -14.44
CA GLN A 19 10.20 -10.54 -14.82
C GLN A 19 9.54 -9.84 -13.63
N SER A 20 9.62 -10.45 -12.44
CA SER A 20 9.09 -9.83 -11.22
C SER A 20 9.90 -8.61 -10.77
N ILE A 21 11.22 -8.61 -11.01
CA ILE A 21 12.09 -7.46 -10.72
C ILE A 21 11.81 -6.33 -11.71
N GLU A 22 11.82 -6.61 -13.01
CA GLU A 22 11.58 -5.61 -14.06
C GLU A 22 10.21 -4.92 -13.85
N GLN A 23 9.16 -5.71 -13.63
CA GLN A 23 7.84 -5.15 -13.38
C GLN A 23 7.76 -4.36 -12.07
N GLY A 24 8.40 -4.85 -11.00
CA GLY A 24 8.39 -4.16 -9.70
C GLY A 24 9.13 -2.82 -9.78
N VAL A 25 10.24 -2.76 -10.52
CA VAL A 25 10.99 -1.52 -10.76
C VAL A 25 10.20 -0.56 -11.64
N SER A 26 9.59 -1.04 -12.73
CA SER A 26 8.74 -0.22 -13.60
C SER A 26 7.57 0.39 -12.83
N TYR A 27 6.86 -0.44 -12.05
CA TYR A 27 5.71 0.02 -11.28
C TYR A 27 6.11 1.03 -10.21
N LEU A 28 7.21 0.79 -9.48
CA LEU A 28 7.70 1.78 -8.51
C LEU A 28 8.10 3.09 -9.19
N ALA A 29 8.71 3.05 -10.38
CA ALA A 29 9.07 4.25 -11.13
C ALA A 29 7.82 5.06 -11.52
N GLU A 30 6.76 4.41 -11.98
CA GLU A 30 5.47 5.06 -12.28
C GLU A 30 4.85 5.74 -11.05
N LEU A 31 4.93 5.11 -9.88
CA LEU A 31 4.44 5.69 -8.62
C LEU A 31 5.26 6.89 -8.18
N ILE A 32 6.58 6.85 -8.35
CA ILE A 32 7.47 7.98 -8.05
C ILE A 32 7.13 9.15 -8.97
N GLU A 33 6.97 8.91 -10.27
CA GLU A 33 6.61 9.95 -11.24
C GLU A 33 5.25 10.58 -10.90
N LYS A 34 4.23 9.78 -10.58
CA LYS A 34 2.93 10.30 -10.16
C LYS A 34 3.03 11.13 -8.87
N ALA A 35 3.77 10.65 -7.86
CA ALA A 35 3.95 11.38 -6.61
C ALA A 35 4.62 12.75 -6.85
N GLU A 36 5.65 12.80 -7.70
CA GLU A 36 6.30 14.07 -8.08
C GLU A 36 5.32 15.02 -8.78
N GLN A 37 4.54 14.52 -9.76
CA GLN A 37 3.53 15.32 -10.46
C GLN A 37 2.45 15.89 -9.52
N MET A 38 2.12 15.13 -8.48
CA MET A 38 1.13 15.50 -7.45
C MET A 38 1.74 16.30 -6.28
N ASN A 39 3.01 16.70 -6.37
CA ASN A 39 3.75 17.39 -5.29
C ASN A 39 3.74 16.63 -3.96
N CYS A 40 3.80 15.31 -4.02
CA CYS A 40 3.92 14.44 -2.86
C CYS A 40 5.37 14.05 -2.58
N ASP A 41 5.66 13.71 -1.32
CA ASP A 41 6.97 13.20 -0.93
C ASP A 41 7.23 11.77 -1.45
N LEU A 42 8.51 11.39 -1.55
CA LEU A 42 8.92 10.07 -2.04
C LEU A 42 8.29 8.92 -1.24
N TRP A 43 8.07 9.10 0.06
CA TRP A 43 7.47 8.06 0.90
C TRP A 43 6.01 7.78 0.53
N THR A 44 5.30 8.75 -0.05
CA THR A 44 3.97 8.53 -0.62
C THR A 44 4.02 7.50 -1.74
N ALA A 45 4.99 7.60 -2.67
CA ALA A 45 5.16 6.60 -3.73
C ALA A 45 5.53 5.22 -3.17
N VAL A 46 6.40 5.17 -2.17
CA VAL A 46 6.80 3.91 -1.51
C VAL A 46 5.60 3.23 -0.85
N GLN A 47 4.75 3.99 -0.14
CA GLN A 47 3.55 3.45 0.50
C GLN A 47 2.49 3.03 -0.54
N ALA A 48 2.34 3.80 -1.63
CA ALA A 48 1.45 3.48 -2.75
C ALA A 48 1.84 2.18 -3.48
N TYR A 49 3.10 1.74 -3.39
CA TYR A 49 3.49 0.42 -3.90
C TYR A 49 2.70 -0.70 -3.20
N ASN A 50 2.36 -0.52 -1.92
CA ASN A 50 1.55 -1.46 -1.15
C ASN A 50 0.04 -1.15 -1.21
N PHE A 51 -0.34 0.13 -1.11
CA PHE A 51 -1.74 0.55 -1.03
C PHE A 51 -2.43 0.80 -2.38
N GLY A 52 -1.65 0.80 -3.46
CA GLY A 52 -2.11 1.17 -4.80
C GLY A 52 -1.96 2.66 -5.08
N THR A 53 -2.00 2.98 -6.37
CA THR A 53 -1.77 4.32 -6.94
C THR A 53 -2.72 5.40 -6.43
N ASP A 54 -3.93 5.03 -6.00
CA ASP A 54 -4.96 5.96 -5.48
C ASP A 54 -4.55 6.58 -4.13
N TYR A 55 -3.66 5.92 -3.38
CA TYR A 55 -3.12 6.48 -2.14
C TYR A 55 -2.34 7.79 -2.39
N ILE A 56 -1.75 7.94 -3.58
CA ILE A 56 -1.04 9.18 -3.96
C ILE A 56 -2.02 10.36 -4.03
N ASP A 57 -3.21 10.14 -4.61
CA ASP A 57 -4.23 11.19 -4.70
C ASP A 57 -4.76 11.56 -3.31
N TYR A 58 -4.96 10.55 -2.47
CA TYR A 58 -5.39 10.73 -1.07
C TYR A 58 -4.42 11.59 -0.26
N VAL A 59 -3.11 11.36 -0.38
CA VAL A 59 -2.08 12.15 0.33
C VAL A 59 -1.92 13.54 -0.28
N ALA A 60 -2.01 13.68 -1.61
CA ALA A 60 -1.91 14.97 -2.30
C ALA A 60 -2.97 15.97 -1.80
N GLU A 61 -4.20 15.50 -1.60
CA GLU A 61 -5.30 16.31 -1.03
C GLU A 61 -5.08 16.71 0.45
N ARG A 62 -4.13 16.06 1.13
CA ARG A 62 -3.89 16.18 2.59
C ARG A 62 -2.51 16.74 2.92
N GLY A 63 -1.93 17.48 1.99
CA GLY A 63 -0.67 18.22 2.19
C GLY A 63 0.56 17.57 1.56
N GLY A 64 0.40 16.49 0.80
CA GLY A 64 1.47 15.90 -0.01
C GLY A 64 2.59 15.24 0.79
N VAL A 65 2.37 14.92 2.06
CA VAL A 65 3.38 14.26 2.90
C VAL A 65 2.77 13.01 3.51
N ASN A 66 3.39 11.86 3.24
CA ASN A 66 3.01 10.61 3.88
C ASN A 66 3.27 10.66 5.39
N THR A 67 2.26 10.28 6.18
CA THR A 67 2.38 10.12 7.65
C THR A 67 1.79 8.79 8.08
N LEU A 68 2.19 8.31 9.26
CA LEU A 68 1.61 7.09 9.83
C LEU A 68 0.08 7.23 9.99
N GLU A 69 -0.39 8.38 10.48
CA GLU A 69 -1.81 8.65 10.66
C GLU A 69 -2.60 8.59 9.34
N LEU A 70 -2.05 9.15 8.25
CA LEU A 70 -2.69 9.07 6.93
C LEU A 70 -2.75 7.64 6.40
N ALA A 71 -1.67 6.86 6.58
CA ALA A 71 -1.61 5.49 6.15
C ALA A 71 -2.59 4.59 6.93
N GLU A 72 -2.66 4.75 8.25
CA GLU A 72 -3.61 4.04 9.12
C GLU A 72 -5.06 4.40 8.79
N THR A 73 -5.34 5.69 8.58
CA THR A 73 -6.68 6.17 8.21
C THR A 73 -7.10 5.63 6.86
N TYR A 74 -6.23 5.68 5.85
CA TYR A 74 -6.52 5.13 4.52
C TYR A 74 -6.75 3.62 4.57
N SER A 75 -5.93 2.89 5.33
CA SER A 75 -6.11 1.45 5.53
C SER A 75 -7.48 1.12 6.16
N ARG A 76 -7.88 1.85 7.21
CA ARG A 76 -9.16 1.64 7.89
C ARG A 76 -10.36 2.04 7.03
N GLU A 77 -10.32 3.21 6.41
CA GLU A 77 -11.52 3.84 5.85
C GLU A 77 -11.70 3.58 4.36
N VAL A 78 -10.62 3.27 3.63
CA VAL A 78 -10.65 3.02 2.19
C VAL A 78 -10.40 1.56 1.88
N LEU A 79 -9.30 0.99 2.39
CA LEU A 79 -8.92 -0.39 2.04
C LEU A 79 -9.81 -1.43 2.74
N SER A 80 -10.09 -1.28 4.05
CA SER A 80 -10.91 -2.24 4.80
C SER A 80 -12.30 -2.45 4.18
N PRO A 81 -13.07 -1.39 3.83
CA PRO A 81 -14.37 -1.59 3.18
C PRO A 81 -14.22 -2.16 1.76
N LEU A 82 -13.24 -1.68 0.99
CA LEU A 82 -12.99 -2.16 -0.37
C LEU A 82 -12.66 -3.66 -0.41
N LEU A 83 -12.02 -4.19 0.63
CA LEU A 83 -11.66 -5.60 0.78
C LEU A 83 -12.74 -6.45 1.45
N GLY A 84 -13.90 -5.86 1.77
CA GLY A 84 -15.08 -6.56 2.26
C GLY A 84 -15.25 -6.55 3.78
N ASN A 85 -14.49 -5.73 4.51
CA ASN A 85 -14.70 -5.45 5.93
C ASN A 85 -15.26 -4.05 6.13
N ASP A 86 -16.56 -3.95 5.91
CA ASP A 86 -17.37 -2.76 6.14
C ASP A 86 -17.61 -2.44 7.63
N THR A 87 -17.09 -3.29 8.53
CA THR A 87 -17.38 -3.24 9.98
C THR A 87 -16.20 -2.78 10.84
N GLU A 88 -15.09 -2.35 10.21
CA GLU A 88 -13.83 -1.96 10.87
C GLU A 88 -13.30 -3.01 11.86
N GLN A 89 -13.62 -4.29 11.64
CA GLN A 89 -13.22 -5.36 12.56
C GLN A 89 -11.70 -5.53 12.52
N THR A 90 -11.05 -5.37 13.67
CA THR A 90 -9.62 -5.63 13.83
C THR A 90 -9.41 -7.08 14.27
N TYR A 91 -8.62 -7.85 13.52
CA TYR A 91 -8.19 -9.17 13.98
C TYR A 91 -6.84 -9.05 14.70
N THR A 92 -6.83 -9.33 16.00
CA THR A 92 -5.59 -9.44 16.76
C THR A 92 -4.85 -10.72 16.39
N LEU A 93 -3.66 -10.60 15.79
CA LEU A 93 -2.82 -11.78 15.48
C LEU A 93 -2.15 -12.30 16.77
N LEU A 94 -2.91 -13.07 17.56
CA LEU A 94 -2.39 -13.76 18.75
C LEU A 94 -1.45 -14.89 18.32
N GLY A 95 -0.16 -14.61 18.13
CA GLY A 95 0.83 -15.67 17.89
C GLY A 95 2.26 -15.30 17.45
N HIS A 96 2.56 -14.07 17.04
CA HIS A 96 3.91 -13.67 16.59
C HIS A 96 4.37 -12.35 17.24
N PRO A 97 5.69 -12.13 17.45
CA PRO A 97 6.23 -11.02 18.25
C PRO A 97 6.09 -9.61 17.61
N ILE A 98 5.13 -9.45 16.70
CA ILE A 98 4.80 -8.19 16.00
C ILE A 98 4.00 -7.24 16.90
N GLY A 99 3.40 -7.75 17.99
CA GLY A 99 2.58 -6.97 18.93
C GLY A 99 3.31 -5.84 19.67
N LEU A 100 4.64 -5.72 19.56
CA LEU A 100 5.42 -4.70 20.28
C LEU A 100 5.52 -3.34 19.57
N TYR A 101 5.19 -3.26 18.28
CA TYR A 101 5.38 -1.99 17.53
C TYR A 101 4.06 -1.30 17.12
N ASN A 102 2.97 -2.03 16.85
CA ASN A 102 1.68 -1.47 16.35
C ASN A 102 0.43 -1.96 17.11
N GLY A 103 0.55 -2.45 18.34
CA GLY A 103 -0.61 -2.95 19.11
C GLY A 103 -1.28 -4.23 18.56
N GLY A 104 -0.79 -4.78 17.45
CA GLY A 104 -1.24 -6.07 16.91
C GLY A 104 -2.52 -6.04 16.10
N HIS A 105 -2.94 -4.88 15.58
CA HIS A 105 -4.15 -4.73 14.79
C HIS A 105 -3.83 -4.42 13.32
N LEU A 106 -4.52 -5.12 12.41
CA LEU A 106 -4.57 -4.82 10.97
C LEU A 106 -6.04 -4.75 10.55
N TYR A 107 -6.37 -3.80 9.70
CA TYR A 107 -7.68 -3.70 9.05
C TYR A 107 -7.62 -4.55 7.78
N HIS A 108 -8.54 -5.52 7.64
CA HIS A 108 -8.71 -6.33 6.44
C HIS A 108 -10.18 -6.51 6.18
#